data_AF-A0A7S0W2V4-F1
#
_entry.id   AF-A0A7S0W2V4-F1
#
_cell.length_a   1.000
_cell.length_b   1.000
_cell.length_c   1.000
_cell.angle_alpha   90.00
_cell.angle_beta   90.00
_cell.angle_gamma   90.00
#
_symmetry.space_group_name_H-M   'P 1'
#
loop_
_entity.id
_entity.type
_entity.pdbx_description
1 polymer ?
#
loop_
_entity_poly.entity_id
_entity_poly.type
_entity_poly.pdbx_seq_one_letter_code
_entity_poly.pdbx_strand_id
1 'polypeptide(L)'
;NFQFLRKLGIAQVVNLSEHEYPPETLEHFRVLGIKSVSLMVKGNKEPFQGSDEEVISLALHMVLDATPDRPLLLHCTKGTHRTGCVVGCLRKLEGWSLATVFDEYRRYAGTKVHLLDQQFIEFFAPTAEHREKELKTRRNR
;
A
#
# COMPACT_ATOMS: atom_id res chain seq x y z
N ASN A 1 13.87 -0.51 13.66
CA ASN A 1 12.91 -1.52 13.15
C ASN A 1 13.53 -2.63 12.31
N PHE A 2 14.74 -2.51 11.76
CA PHE A 2 15.34 -3.54 10.89
C PHE A 2 15.39 -4.95 11.49
N GLN A 3 15.72 -5.09 12.78
CA GLN A 3 15.70 -6.39 13.45
C GLN A 3 14.31 -7.04 13.48
N PHE A 4 13.25 -6.23 13.59
CA PHE A 4 11.88 -6.72 13.55
C PHE A 4 11.46 -7.13 12.13
N LEU A 5 11.83 -6.34 11.12
CA LEU A 5 11.60 -6.71 9.71
C LEU A 5 12.27 -8.04 9.34
N ARG A 6 13.48 -8.28 9.87
CA ARG A 6 14.17 -9.56 9.72
C ARG A 6 13.40 -10.72 10.37
N LYS A 7 12.85 -10.51 11.57
CA LYS A 7 12.03 -11.54 12.25
C LYS A 7 10.75 -11.88 11.50
N LEU A 8 10.17 -10.90 10.80
CA LEU A 8 8.99 -11.11 9.95
C LEU A 8 9.32 -11.77 8.61
N GLY A 9 10.60 -11.95 8.26
CA GLY A 9 11.02 -12.54 6.99
C GLY A 9 10.61 -11.69 5.77
N ILE A 10 10.51 -10.36 5.94
CA ILE A 10 10.12 -9.46 4.84
C ILE A 10 11.12 -9.62 3.69
N ALA A 11 10.62 -9.97 2.50
CA ALA A 11 11.43 -10.12 1.29
C ALA A 11 11.41 -8.84 0.44
N GLN A 12 10.35 -8.04 0.55
CA GLN A 12 10.17 -6.83 -0.25
C GLN A 12 9.57 -5.68 0.57
N VAL A 13 10.02 -4.46 0.33
CA VAL A 13 9.48 -3.24 0.92
C VAL A 13 9.05 -2.29 -0.19
N VAL A 14 7.82 -1.82 -0.13
CA VAL A 14 7.24 -0.82 -1.03
C VAL A 14 7.03 0.48 -0.27
N ASN A 15 7.81 1.50 -0.63
CA ASN A 15 7.71 2.84 -0.09
C ASN A 15 6.83 3.72 -0.99
N LEU A 16 5.71 4.18 -0.46
CA LEU A 16 4.76 5.07 -1.14
C LEU A 16 5.07 6.56 -0.91
N SER A 17 6.17 6.89 -0.22
CA SER A 17 6.50 8.27 0.11
C SER A 17 7.13 9.02 -1.06
N GLU A 18 7.04 10.34 -1.03
CA GLU A 18 7.72 11.23 -1.98
C GLU A 18 9.24 11.33 -1.70
N HIS A 19 9.71 10.76 -0.59
CA HIS A 19 11.11 10.76 -0.21
C HIS A 19 11.74 9.39 -0.42
N GLU A 20 12.90 9.38 -1.06
CA GLU A 20 13.76 8.20 -1.16
C GLU A 20 14.37 7.85 0.19
N TYR A 21 14.85 6.61 0.28
CA TYR A 21 15.57 6.16 1.45
C TYR A 21 16.98 6.76 1.50
N PRO A 22 17.47 7.10 2.70
CA PRO A 22 18.88 7.37 2.88
C PRO A 22 19.73 6.16 2.42
N PRO A 23 20.93 6.38 1.85
CA PRO A 23 21.80 5.31 1.37
C PRO A 23 22.08 4.23 2.43
N GLU A 24 22.21 4.63 3.69
CA GLU A 24 22.42 3.71 4.81
C GLU A 24 21.24 2.74 5.00
N THR A 25 20.01 3.18 4.78
CA THR A 25 18.82 2.32 4.87
C THR A 25 18.77 1.34 3.69
N LEU A 26 19.13 1.79 2.48
CA LEU A 26 19.22 0.93 1.31
C LEU A 26 20.27 -0.15 1.49
N GLU A 27 21.41 0.19 2.08
CA GLU A 27 22.48 -0.77 2.37
C GLU A 27 22.03 -1.81 3.41
N HIS A 28 21.31 -1.39 4.46
CA HIS A 28 20.71 -2.33 5.40
C HIS A 28 19.72 -3.28 4.73
N PHE A 29 18.87 -2.79 3.82
CA PHE A 29 17.97 -3.65 3.05
C PHE A 29 18.76 -4.64 2.18
N ARG A 30 19.84 -4.20 1.53
CA ARG A 30 20.72 -5.05 0.72
C ARG A 30 21.33 -6.18 1.55
N VAL A 31 21.88 -5.86 2.73
CA VAL A 31 22.47 -6.85 3.65
C VAL A 31 21.43 -7.84 4.17
N LEU A 32 20.18 -7.39 4.39
CA LEU A 32 19.08 -8.25 4.82
C LEU A 32 18.43 -9.05 3.68
N GLY A 33 18.87 -8.86 2.43
CA GLY A 33 18.27 -9.49 1.25
C GLY A 33 16.88 -8.95 0.90
N ILE A 34 16.54 -7.75 1.37
CA ILE A 34 15.23 -7.12 1.18
C ILE A 34 15.26 -6.30 -0.10
N LYS A 35 14.36 -6.59 -1.04
CA LYS A 35 14.16 -5.78 -2.24
C LYS A 35 13.37 -4.51 -1.88
N SER A 36 13.95 -3.33 -2.06
CA SER A 36 13.23 -2.07 -1.89
C SER A 36 12.69 -1.56 -3.24
N VAL A 37 11.46 -1.05 -3.23
CA VAL A 37 10.82 -0.40 -4.39
C VAL A 37 10.18 0.89 -3.90
N SER A 38 10.45 2.01 -4.57
CA SER A 38 9.86 3.31 -4.25
C SER A 38 8.85 3.70 -5.33
N LEU A 39 7.60 3.91 -4.91
CA LEU A 39 6.52 4.40 -5.74
C LEU A 39 6.11 5.78 -5.20
N MET A 40 6.39 6.83 -5.95
CA MET A 40 6.12 8.20 -5.50
C MET A 40 4.63 8.51 -5.62
N VAL A 41 3.87 8.21 -4.57
CA VAL A 41 2.45 8.59 -4.49
C VAL A 41 2.36 10.02 -3.95
N LYS A 42 1.87 10.93 -4.80
CA LYS A 42 1.49 12.28 -4.38
C LYS A 42 0.36 12.19 -3.36
N GLY A 43 0.50 12.90 -2.24
CA GLY A 43 -0.56 12.95 -1.24
C GLY A 43 -1.84 13.61 -1.77
N ASN A 44 -3.00 13.13 -1.35
CA ASN A 44 -4.25 13.83 -1.56
C ASN A 44 -4.29 15.10 -0.70
N LYS A 45 -4.19 16.27 -1.33
CA LYS A 45 -4.27 17.58 -0.67
C LYS A 45 -5.15 18.54 -1.47
N GLU A 46 -6.02 19.24 -0.76
CA GLU A 46 -6.76 20.34 -1.35
C GLU A 46 -5.81 21.46 -1.81
N PRO A 47 -6.15 22.20 -2.89
CA PRO A 47 -7.39 22.11 -3.67
C PRO A 47 -7.36 21.18 -4.90
N PHE A 48 -6.19 20.74 -5.39
CA PHE A 48 -6.08 20.03 -6.69
C PHE A 48 -5.10 18.84 -6.70
N GLN A 49 -4.55 18.44 -5.56
CA GLN A 49 -3.58 17.35 -5.52
C GLN A 49 -4.31 16.04 -5.23
N GLY A 50 -4.54 15.24 -6.27
CA GLY A 50 -4.99 13.86 -6.16
C GLY A 50 -3.81 12.88 -6.20
N SER A 51 -3.94 11.76 -5.50
CA SER A 51 -3.08 10.60 -5.67
C SER A 51 -3.27 10.05 -7.07
N ASP A 52 -2.15 9.66 -7.68
CA ASP A 52 -2.12 9.11 -9.02
C ASP A 52 -2.68 7.68 -9.01
N GLU A 53 -3.80 7.48 -9.72
CA GLU A 53 -4.47 6.19 -9.81
C GLU A 53 -3.55 5.11 -10.41
N GLU A 54 -2.68 5.46 -11.35
CA GLU A 54 -1.75 4.53 -11.98
C GLU A 54 -0.71 4.03 -10.96
N VAL A 55 -0.20 4.92 -10.12
CA VAL A 55 0.80 4.57 -9.09
C VAL A 55 0.16 3.72 -7.99
N ILE A 56 -1.08 4.03 -7.60
CA ILE A 56 -1.84 3.22 -6.64
C ILE A 56 -2.15 1.84 -7.22
N SER A 57 -2.55 1.77 -8.49
CA SER A 57 -2.77 0.52 -9.23
C SER A 57 -1.50 -0.34 -9.26
N LEU A 58 -0.34 0.26 -9.56
CA LEU A 58 0.94 -0.44 -9.53
C LEU A 58 1.28 -0.98 -8.12
N ALA A 59 1.08 -0.16 -7.09
CA ALA A 59 1.26 -0.60 -5.70
C ALA A 59 0.33 -1.77 -5.35
N LEU A 60 -0.92 -1.71 -5.78
CA LEU A 60 -1.92 -2.74 -5.56
C LEU A 60 -1.55 -4.05 -6.27
N HIS A 61 -1.05 -3.99 -7.50
CA HIS A 61 -0.52 -5.16 -8.21
C HIS A 61 0.62 -5.83 -7.43
N MET A 62 1.56 -5.05 -6.89
CA MET A 62 2.65 -5.61 -6.08
C MET A 62 2.14 -6.29 -4.81
N VAL A 63 1.12 -5.72 -4.16
CA VAL A 63 0.48 -6.31 -2.99
C VAL A 63 -0.25 -7.60 -3.34
N LEU A 64 -0.95 -7.65 -4.48
CA LEU A 64 -1.65 -8.85 -4.95
C LEU A 64 -0.67 -9.97 -5.37
N ASP A 65 0.51 -9.60 -5.88
CA ASP A 65 1.58 -10.55 -6.24
C ASP A 65 2.39 -11.03 -5.02
N ALA A 66 2.16 -10.46 -3.82
CA ALA A 66 2.84 -10.89 -2.61
C ALA A 66 2.42 -12.31 -2.19
N THR A 67 3.40 -13.16 -1.91
CA THR A 67 3.19 -14.55 -1.51
C THR A 67 3.66 -14.80 -0.08
N PRO A 68 3.22 -15.88 0.59
CA PRO A 68 3.73 -16.25 1.91
C PRO A 68 5.25 -16.42 1.96
N ASP A 69 5.86 -16.94 0.88
CA ASP A 69 7.31 -17.11 0.77
C ASP A 69 8.07 -15.79 0.49
N ARG A 70 7.35 -14.76 0.05
CA ARG A 70 7.91 -13.44 -0.26
C ARG A 70 7.07 -12.33 0.38
N PRO A 71 7.06 -12.22 1.72
CA PRO A 71 6.27 -11.22 2.41
C PRO A 71 6.65 -9.80 2.00
N LEU A 72 5.64 -8.96 1.78
CA LEU A 72 5.78 -7.58 1.36
C LEU A 72 5.38 -6.63 2.49
N LEU A 73 6.22 -5.64 2.76
CA LEU A 73 5.89 -4.50 3.61
C LEU A 73 5.48 -3.30 2.75
N LEU A 74 4.25 -2.84 2.91
CA LEU A 74 3.77 -1.60 2.30
C LEU A 74 3.78 -0.48 3.34
N HIS A 75 4.40 0.66 3.05
CA HIS A 75 4.31 1.83 3.93
C HIS A 75 4.52 3.15 3.18
N CYS A 76 4.20 4.25 3.86
CA CYS A 76 4.59 5.60 3.47
C CYS A 76 5.36 6.24 4.64
N THR A 77 5.32 7.57 4.79
CA THR A 77 5.97 8.27 5.90
C THR A 77 5.35 7.92 7.26
N LYS A 78 4.02 7.83 7.34
CA LYS A 78 3.28 7.57 8.60
C LYS A 78 2.43 6.32 8.56
N GLY A 79 2.35 5.65 7.41
CA GLY A 79 1.48 4.49 7.20
C GLY A 79 -0.02 4.80 7.21
N THR A 80 -0.44 6.07 7.09
CA THR A 80 -1.84 6.47 7.23
C THR A 80 -2.53 6.74 5.90
N HIS A 81 -2.13 7.77 5.17
CA HIS A 81 -2.87 8.29 4.02
C HIS A 81 -2.68 7.46 2.76
N ARG A 82 -1.49 7.55 2.14
CA ARG A 82 -1.15 6.82 0.91
C ARG A 82 -1.25 5.31 1.08
N THR A 83 -0.74 4.81 2.21
CA THR A 83 -0.89 3.39 2.58
C THR A 83 -2.35 3.01 2.77
N GLY A 84 -3.14 3.87 3.44
CA GLY A 84 -4.57 3.67 3.62
C GLY A 84 -5.36 3.64 2.31
N CYS A 85 -5.00 4.47 1.31
CA CYS A 85 -5.62 4.43 -0.01
C CYS A 85 -5.39 3.07 -0.69
N VAL A 86 -4.14 2.58 -0.75
CA VAL A 86 -3.84 1.27 -1.35
C VAL A 86 -4.56 0.14 -0.62
N VAL A 87 -4.51 0.14 0.72
CA VAL A 87 -5.20 -0.87 1.54
C VAL A 87 -6.71 -0.78 1.36
N GLY A 88 -7.29 0.42 1.29
CA GLY A 88 -8.71 0.62 1.03
C GLY A 88 -9.15 0.09 -0.33
N CYS A 89 -8.35 0.34 -1.37
CA CYS A 89 -8.56 -0.25 -2.70
C CYS A 89 -8.46 -1.78 -2.69
N LEU A 90 -7.52 -2.34 -1.93
CA LEU A 90 -7.42 -3.79 -1.71
C LEU A 90 -8.68 -4.35 -1.04
N ARG A 91 -9.19 -3.72 0.04
CA ARG A 91 -10.43 -4.18 0.70
C ARG A 91 -11.64 -4.13 -0.20
N LYS A 92 -11.73 -3.08 -1.03
CA LYS A 92 -12.79 -2.95 -2.04
C LYS A 92 -12.71 -4.09 -3.06
N LEU A 93 -11.51 -4.46 -3.48
CA LEU A 93 -11.27 -5.64 -4.32
C LEU A 93 -11.66 -6.94 -3.62
N GLU A 94 -11.37 -7.06 -2.34
CA GLU A 94 -11.75 -8.22 -1.52
C GLU A 94 -13.28 -8.32 -1.29
N GLY A 95 -14.06 -7.32 -1.70
CA GLY A 95 -15.52 -7.29 -1.62
C GLY A 95 -16.06 -6.72 -0.31
N TRP A 96 -15.25 -5.98 0.45
CA TRP A 96 -15.70 -5.32 1.68
C TRP A 96 -16.66 -4.18 1.36
N SER A 97 -17.60 -3.92 2.27
CA SER A 97 -18.47 -2.74 2.18
C SER A 97 -17.66 -1.46 2.39
N LEU A 98 -18.00 -0.36 1.69
CA LEU A 98 -17.31 0.93 1.86
C LEU A 98 -17.33 1.41 3.31
N ALA A 99 -18.40 1.14 4.07
CA ALA A 99 -18.48 1.47 5.48
C ALA A 99 -17.36 0.80 6.30
N THR A 100 -17.11 -0.50 6.07
CA THR A 100 -16.03 -1.24 6.74
C THR A 100 -14.66 -0.77 6.28
N VAL A 101 -14.50 -0.48 4.99
CA VAL A 101 -13.24 0.06 4.45
C VAL A 101 -12.88 1.40 5.09
N PHE A 102 -13.85 2.30 5.20
CA PHE A 102 -13.63 3.61 5.82
C PHE A 102 -13.41 3.52 7.32
N ASP A 103 -14.05 2.56 8.01
CA ASP A 103 -13.77 2.31 9.43
C ASP A 103 -12.32 1.86 9.65
N GLU A 104 -11.82 0.89 8.85
CA GLU A 104 -10.42 0.46 8.89
C GLU A 104 -9.48 1.64 8.61
N TYR A 105 -9.73 2.40 7.54
CA TYR A 105 -8.93 3.58 7.22
C TYR A 105 -8.88 4.60 8.36
N ARG A 106 -10.03 4.97 8.93
CA ARG A 106 -10.12 5.96 10.03
C ARG A 106 -9.40 5.48 11.27
N ARG A 107 -9.49 4.18 11.58
CA ARG A 107 -8.78 3.56 12.70
C ARG A 107 -7.27 3.76 12.60
N TYR A 108 -6.69 3.60 11.40
CA TYR A 108 -5.26 3.81 11.18
C TYR A 108 -4.87 5.29 10.97
N ALA A 109 -5.74 6.11 10.39
CA ALA A 109 -5.51 7.55 10.22
C ALA A 109 -5.58 8.34 11.55
N GLY A 110 -6.29 7.82 12.55
CA GLY A 110 -6.41 8.42 13.88
C GLY A 110 -7.04 9.80 13.81
N THR A 111 -6.37 10.81 14.38
CA THR A 111 -6.86 12.21 14.39
C THR A 111 -6.69 12.94 13.07
N LYS A 112 -6.05 12.33 12.06
CA LYS A 112 -5.69 12.97 10.78
C LYS A 112 -6.40 12.32 9.60
N VAL A 113 -7.70 12.09 9.74
CA VAL A 113 -8.54 11.56 8.66
C VAL A 113 -8.62 12.57 7.52
N HIS A 114 -8.30 12.17 6.29
CA HIS A 114 -8.50 12.99 5.11
C HIS A 114 -9.76 12.51 4.37
N LEU A 115 -10.66 13.44 4.04
CA LEU A 115 -11.86 13.12 3.26
C LEU A 115 -11.50 12.71 1.83
N LEU A 116 -10.51 13.37 1.23
CA LEU A 116 -10.04 13.08 -0.13
C LEU A 116 -9.53 11.64 -0.29
N ASP A 117 -8.91 11.07 0.75
CA ASP A 117 -8.47 9.66 0.72
C ASP A 117 -9.67 8.70 0.65
N GLN A 118 -10.73 8.98 1.42
CA GLN A 118 -11.96 8.18 1.40
C GLN A 118 -12.69 8.31 0.07
N GLN A 119 -12.79 9.53 -0.47
CA GLN A 119 -13.33 9.77 -1.81
C GLN A 119 -12.52 9.03 -2.88
N PHE A 120 -11.19 9.06 -2.80
CA PHE A 120 -10.33 8.30 -3.72
C PHE A 120 -10.66 6.80 -3.68
N ILE A 121 -10.75 6.21 -2.48
CA ILE A 121 -11.13 4.79 -2.31
C ILE A 121 -12.53 4.52 -2.88
N GLU A 122 -13.48 5.44 -2.66
CA GLU A 122 -14.85 5.34 -3.18
C GLU A 122 -14.90 5.32 -4.71
N PHE A 123 -14.12 6.18 -5.37
CA PHE A 123 -14.12 6.30 -6.83
C PHE A 123 -13.18 5.34 -7.54
N PHE A 124 -12.16 4.79 -6.85
CA PHE A 124 -11.22 3.85 -7.46
C PHE A 124 -11.95 2.64 -8.07
N ALA A 125 -11.76 2.41 -9.36
CA ALA A 125 -12.42 1.33 -10.09
C ALA A 125 -11.41 0.21 -10.41
N PRO A 126 -11.48 -0.94 -9.72
CA PRO A 126 -10.52 -2.01 -9.99
C PRO A 126 -10.72 -2.61 -11.39
N THR A 127 -9.64 -2.65 -12.16
CA THR A 127 -9.62 -3.22 -13.52
C THR A 127 -9.82 -4.75 -13.52
N ALA A 128 -10.07 -5.33 -14.69
CA ALA A 128 -10.20 -6.78 -14.86
C ALA A 128 -8.95 -7.54 -14.40
N GLU A 129 -7.76 -6.99 -14.66
CA GLU A 129 -6.48 -7.58 -14.25
C GLU A 129 -6.33 -7.68 -12.73
N HIS A 130 -6.76 -6.64 -12.00
CA HIS A 130 -6.77 -6.68 -10.54
C HIS A 130 -7.64 -7.83 -10.02
N ARG A 131 -8.83 -8.01 -10.61
CA ARG A 131 -9.76 -9.08 -10.23
C ARG A 131 -9.19 -10.45 -10.54
N GLU A 132 -8.55 -10.62 -11.69
CA GLU A 132 -7.93 -11.89 -12.05
C GLU A 132 -6.80 -12.27 -11.07
N LYS A 133 -5.94 -11.31 -10.72
CA LYS A 133 -4.88 -11.54 -9.73
C LYS A 133 -5.45 -11.86 -8.35
N GLU A 134 -6.44 -11.11 -7.90
CA GLU A 134 -7.11 -11.33 -6.62
C GLU A 134 -7.71 -12.74 -6.51
N LEU A 135 -8.39 -13.19 -7.57
CA LEU A 135 -8.92 -14.55 -7.65
C LEU A 135 -7.82 -15.63 -7.61
N LYS A 136 -6.68 -15.41 -8.27
CA LYS A 136 -5.52 -16.31 -8.20
C LYS A 136 -4.94 -16.34 -6.78
N THR A 137 -4.81 -15.19 -6.14
CA THR A 137 -4.30 -15.08 -4.76
C THR A 137 -5.22 -15.80 -3.77
N ARG A 138 -6.56 -15.72 -3.94
CA ARG A 138 -7.52 -16.48 -3.12
C ARG A 138 -7.39 -17.99 -3.29
N ARG A 139 -7.11 -18.47 -4.51
CA ARG A 139 -6.97 -19.92 -4.79
C ARG A 139 -5.69 -20.52 -4.23
N ASN A 140 -4.67 -19.70 -3.99
CA ASN A 140 -3.36 -20.11 -3.50
C ASN A 140 -3.19 -19.91 -1.98
N ARG A 141 -4.22 -19.42 -1.26
CA ARG A 141 -4.27 -19.32 0.20
C ARG A 141 -5.07 -20.48 0.79
#